data_AF-A0A1X0VB95-F1
#
_entry.id   AF-A0A1X0VB95-F1
#
_cell.length_a   1.000
_cell.length_b   1.000
_cell.length_c   1.000
_cell.angle_alpha   90.00
_cell.angle_beta   90.00
_cell.angle_gamma   90.00
#
_symmetry.space_group_name_H-M   'P 1'
#
loop_
_entity.id
_entity.type
_entity.pdbx_description
1 polymer ?
#
loop_
_entity_poly.entity_id
_entity_poly.type
_entity_poly.pdbx_seq_one_letter_code
_entity_poly.pdbx_strand_id
1 'polypeptide(L)'
;MRGKHAPRSTRWPIIILVIIAVILATIIYGASSRNRTTKNQTTVSKKTSHSSISSSSVKSSSTSSSSQSSSSSDVKLKSAWNTTKNKQLSAFMSQWQTEMNQTYSGTYDGQKPDYYGISFPTALENGRLSGHIKFDNQNTTVEWSPNANSSAKNQVLAVAVGQTSSNGYNRILYLFIAQEKQPKVYVSQTTNGEDLYFTETQNTALKDGFSQIYNGN
;
A
#
# COMPACT_ATOMS: atom_id res chain seq x y z
N MET A 1 -8.66 60.51 4.94
CA MET A 1 -7.20 60.37 5.16
C MET A 1 -6.76 58.94 4.81
N ARG A 2 -5.46 58.67 4.62
CA ARG A 2 -4.95 57.34 4.23
C ARG A 2 -4.59 56.51 5.47
N GLY A 3 -5.03 55.25 5.51
CA GLY A 3 -4.70 54.27 6.56
C GLY A 3 -4.56 52.87 5.98
N LYS A 4 -3.47 52.60 5.24
CA LYS A 4 -3.16 51.26 4.74
C LYS A 4 -2.43 50.46 5.82
N HIS A 5 -3.04 49.41 6.36
CA HIS A 5 -2.33 48.38 7.10
C HIS A 5 -2.32 47.08 6.31
N ALA A 6 -1.12 46.60 5.99
CA ALA A 6 -0.89 45.28 5.38
C ALA A 6 -0.88 44.19 6.48
N PRO A 7 -1.25 42.94 6.17
CA PRO A 7 -1.27 41.86 7.15
C PRO A 7 0.15 41.52 7.63
N ARG A 8 0.29 41.28 8.94
CA ARG A 8 1.56 40.93 9.57
C ARG A 8 1.81 39.43 9.40
N SER A 9 2.78 39.06 8.57
CA SER A 9 3.06 37.66 8.21
C SER A 9 3.78 36.90 9.33
N THR A 10 3.01 36.34 10.28
CA THR A 10 3.53 35.44 11.31
C THR A 10 3.99 34.14 10.66
N ARG A 11 5.31 33.92 10.56
CA ARG A 11 5.90 32.67 10.08
C ARG A 11 5.74 31.61 11.17
N TRP A 12 4.96 30.56 10.91
CA TRP A 12 4.79 29.45 11.85
C TRP A 12 6.08 28.61 11.89
N PRO A 13 6.58 28.21 13.09
CA PRO A 13 7.73 27.33 13.18
C PRO A 13 7.34 25.91 12.76
N ILE A 14 8.10 25.34 11.82
CA ILE A 14 7.95 23.95 11.38
C ILE A 14 8.55 23.04 12.45
N ILE A 15 7.71 22.55 13.37
CA ILE A 15 8.11 21.60 14.42
C ILE A 15 7.97 20.18 13.89
N ILE A 16 9.01 19.71 13.18
CA ILE A 16 9.14 18.31 12.78
C ILE A 16 9.74 17.53 13.95
N LEU A 17 8.89 16.83 14.71
CA LEU A 17 9.33 15.83 15.70
C LEU A 17 9.22 14.42 15.10
N VAL A 18 10.27 14.02 14.39
CA VAL A 18 10.45 12.61 13.99
C VAL A 18 11.03 11.84 15.18
N ILE A 19 10.20 11.00 15.80
CA ILE A 19 10.67 9.94 16.70
C ILE A 19 10.36 8.61 16.03
N ILE A 20 11.31 8.11 15.24
CA ILE A 20 11.28 6.76 14.69
C ILE A 20 12.16 5.88 15.58
N ALA A 21 11.54 5.07 16.43
CA ALA A 21 12.21 4.01 17.15
C ALA A 21 12.33 2.78 16.24
N VAL A 22 13.46 2.64 15.54
CA VAL A 22 13.71 1.42 14.74
C VAL A 22 14.10 0.28 15.69
N ILE A 23 13.23 -0.73 15.82
CA ILE A 23 13.56 -2.00 16.49
C ILE A 23 13.35 -3.14 15.48
N LEU A 24 14.45 -3.61 14.88
CA LEU A 24 14.44 -4.78 14.00
C LEU A 24 14.49 -6.06 14.85
N ALA A 25 13.33 -6.70 15.04
CA ALA A 25 13.22 -7.99 15.73
C ALA A 25 13.17 -9.16 14.73
N THR A 26 14.32 -9.53 14.15
CA THR A 26 14.43 -10.73 13.30
C THR A 26 14.33 -12.00 14.15
N ILE A 27 13.20 -12.72 14.08
CA ILE A 27 13.03 -14.03 14.76
C ILE A 27 13.18 -15.17 13.75
N ILE A 28 14.35 -15.82 13.75
CA ILE A 28 14.58 -17.09 13.05
C ILE A 28 14.33 -18.23 14.04
N TYR A 29 13.16 -18.88 13.99
CA TYR A 29 12.93 -20.14 14.72
C TYR A 29 13.30 -21.35 13.87
N GLY A 30 14.58 -21.73 13.94
CA GLY A 30 15.06 -23.02 13.44
C GLY A 30 14.74 -24.16 14.43
N ALA A 31 13.63 -24.88 14.23
CA ALA A 31 13.30 -26.07 15.03
C ALA A 31 13.91 -27.34 14.42
N SER A 32 15.01 -27.83 15.00
CA SER A 32 15.73 -29.00 14.48
C SER A 32 15.20 -30.34 15.02
N SER A 33 14.51 -31.10 14.16
CA SER A 33 14.04 -32.46 14.49
C SER A 33 15.03 -33.52 14.03
N ARG A 34 15.97 -33.91 14.91
CA ARG A 34 16.82 -35.10 14.69
C ARG A 34 16.03 -36.36 15.03
N ASN A 35 15.80 -37.24 14.06
CA ASN A 35 15.39 -38.63 14.31
C ASN A 35 16.42 -39.62 13.77
N ARG A 36 16.52 -40.79 14.44
CA ARG A 36 17.69 -41.65 14.36
C ARG A 36 17.68 -42.62 13.16
N THR A 37 18.90 -42.94 12.76
CA THR A 37 19.32 -44.03 11.87
C THR A 37 18.53 -45.34 12.08
N THR A 38 18.12 -45.96 10.98
CA THR A 38 18.02 -47.42 10.89
C THR A 38 18.79 -47.85 9.64
N LYS A 39 19.78 -48.73 9.81
CA LYS A 39 20.42 -49.42 8.67
C LYS A 39 19.45 -50.49 8.16
N ASN A 40 19.41 -50.68 6.85
CA ASN A 40 19.51 -52.01 6.27
C ASN A 40 20.21 -51.95 4.91
N GLN A 41 20.79 -53.07 4.52
CA GLN A 41 21.81 -53.18 3.46
C GLN A 41 21.46 -54.39 2.59
N THR A 42 21.44 -54.23 1.26
CA THR A 42 21.66 -55.28 0.25
C THR A 42 21.71 -54.64 -1.15
N THR A 43 22.87 -54.84 -1.78
CA THR A 43 23.25 -54.95 -3.20
C THR A 43 22.16 -55.41 -4.20
N VAL A 44 22.23 -55.21 -5.52
CA VAL A 44 23.34 -55.51 -6.46
C VAL A 44 23.38 -54.56 -7.68
N SER A 45 24.62 -54.35 -8.16
CA SER A 45 25.12 -53.69 -9.39
C SER A 45 24.31 -53.77 -10.71
N LYS A 46 24.46 -52.73 -11.56
CA LYS A 46 25.10 -52.89 -12.90
C LYS A 46 25.65 -51.58 -13.55
N LYS A 47 26.95 -51.69 -13.87
CA LYS A 47 27.91 -50.89 -14.67
C LYS A 47 27.43 -49.73 -15.57
N THR A 48 28.27 -48.68 -15.59
CA THR A 48 28.45 -47.67 -16.66
C THR A 48 29.22 -48.22 -17.87
N SER A 49 29.11 -47.58 -19.05
CA SER A 49 30.21 -46.82 -19.69
C SER A 49 30.04 -46.53 -21.20
N HIS A 50 30.63 -45.41 -21.62
CA HIS A 50 30.85 -44.86 -22.99
C HIS A 50 31.62 -45.85 -23.92
N SER A 51 31.74 -45.75 -25.26
CA SER A 51 31.55 -44.69 -26.29
C SER A 51 31.35 -45.36 -27.70
N SER A 52 31.52 -44.82 -28.93
CA SER A 52 31.98 -43.52 -29.50
C SER A 52 31.59 -43.32 -31.00
N ILE A 53 31.36 -42.05 -31.39
CA ILE A 53 31.80 -41.29 -32.62
C ILE A 53 31.65 -41.86 -34.06
N SER A 54 31.17 -40.99 -34.97
CA SER A 54 31.24 -40.98 -36.48
C SER A 54 29.88 -41.15 -37.19
N SER A 55 29.54 -40.44 -38.29
CA SER A 55 30.14 -39.23 -38.89
C SER A 55 29.11 -38.45 -39.76
N SER A 56 29.50 -37.27 -40.25
CA SER A 56 28.69 -36.21 -40.87
C SER A 56 27.95 -36.50 -42.19
N SER A 57 26.80 -35.84 -42.40
CA SER A 57 26.47 -35.17 -43.66
C SER A 57 25.47 -34.01 -43.44
N VAL A 58 25.39 -33.05 -44.37
CA VAL A 58 24.61 -31.79 -44.23
C VAL A 58 23.54 -31.65 -45.33
N LYS A 59 22.33 -31.17 -44.97
CA LYS A 59 21.38 -30.53 -45.91
C LYS A 59 20.38 -29.61 -45.19
N SER A 60 19.74 -28.73 -45.95
CA SER A 60 19.16 -27.47 -45.46
C SER A 60 17.62 -27.38 -45.46
N SER A 61 17.12 -26.58 -44.52
CA SER A 61 15.99 -25.62 -44.66
C SER A 61 14.66 -26.04 -45.32
N SER A 62 13.61 -26.21 -44.51
CA SER A 62 12.27 -25.58 -44.64
C SER A 62 11.46 -25.90 -43.36
N THR A 63 10.95 -24.93 -42.60
CA THR A 63 9.84 -23.99 -42.88
C THR A 63 8.48 -24.69 -43.02
N SER A 64 7.83 -24.94 -41.89
CA SER A 64 6.36 -25.10 -41.81
C SER A 64 5.85 -24.57 -40.46
N SER A 65 4.82 -23.74 -40.47
CA SER A 65 4.31 -23.02 -39.30
C SER A 65 3.09 -23.72 -38.69
N SER A 66 3.21 -24.19 -37.46
CA SER A 66 2.06 -24.67 -36.67
C SER A 66 1.30 -23.48 -36.06
N SER A 67 0.09 -23.23 -36.56
CA SER A 67 -0.77 -22.16 -36.06
C SER A 67 -1.34 -22.49 -34.68
N GLN A 68 -0.73 -21.97 -33.62
CA GLN A 68 -1.34 -21.97 -32.29
C GLN A 68 -2.60 -21.10 -32.29
N SER A 69 -3.75 -21.72 -32.06
CA SER A 69 -5.04 -21.02 -31.95
C SER A 69 -5.03 -20.14 -30.71
N SER A 70 -5.11 -18.82 -30.91
CA SER A 70 -5.17 -17.84 -29.82
C SER A 70 -6.54 -17.86 -29.14
N SER A 71 -6.69 -18.69 -28.11
CA SER A 71 -7.80 -18.59 -27.16
C SER A 71 -7.71 -17.24 -26.44
N SER A 72 -8.42 -16.24 -26.97
CA SER A 72 -8.46 -14.89 -26.43
C SER A 72 -9.23 -14.90 -25.11
N SER A 73 -8.52 -15.15 -24.01
CA SER A 73 -9.07 -14.99 -22.67
C SER A 73 -9.30 -13.52 -22.39
N ASP A 74 -10.56 -13.09 -22.35
CA ASP A 74 -10.94 -11.73 -21.95
C ASP A 74 -10.28 -11.35 -20.62
N VAL A 75 -9.28 -10.46 -20.69
CA VAL A 75 -8.61 -9.92 -19.50
C VAL A 75 -9.52 -8.87 -18.88
N LYS A 76 -10.63 -9.34 -18.30
CA LYS A 76 -11.49 -8.56 -17.41
C LYS A 76 -10.57 -7.97 -16.34
N LEU A 77 -10.39 -6.65 -16.36
CA LEU A 77 -9.47 -5.93 -15.48
C LEU A 77 -9.76 -6.30 -14.02
N LYS A 78 -8.90 -7.17 -13.48
CA LYS A 78 -9.02 -7.69 -12.12
C LYS A 78 -8.67 -6.54 -11.19
N SER A 79 -9.67 -6.03 -10.45
CA SER A 79 -9.47 -4.84 -9.62
C SER A 79 -8.24 -5.00 -8.72
N ALA A 80 -7.42 -3.95 -8.68
CA ALA A 80 -6.20 -3.93 -7.89
C ALA A 80 -6.50 -4.09 -6.38
N TRP A 81 -7.67 -3.62 -5.94
CA TRP A 81 -8.14 -3.68 -4.55
C TRP A 81 -9.38 -4.56 -4.41
N ASN A 82 -9.53 -5.20 -3.25
CA ASN A 82 -10.64 -6.12 -2.95
C ASN A 82 -10.75 -6.37 -1.44
N THR A 83 -11.78 -7.10 -1.02
CA THR A 83 -12.06 -7.43 0.39
C THR A 83 -10.90 -8.13 1.12
N THR A 84 -10.10 -8.95 0.44
CA THR A 84 -8.91 -9.59 1.05
C THR A 84 -7.84 -8.56 1.36
N LYS A 85 -7.52 -7.67 0.42
CA LYS A 85 -6.56 -6.58 0.63
C LYS A 85 -7.04 -5.58 1.66
N ASN A 86 -8.35 -5.32 1.74
CA ASN A 86 -8.93 -4.52 2.81
C ASN A 86 -8.78 -5.18 4.20
N LYS A 87 -8.95 -6.50 4.31
CA LYS A 87 -8.66 -7.24 5.56
C LYS A 87 -7.17 -7.25 5.91
N GLN A 88 -6.28 -7.33 4.92
CA GLN A 88 -4.84 -7.19 5.15
C GLN A 88 -4.48 -5.78 5.64
N LEU A 89 -5.11 -4.72 5.09
CA LEU A 89 -4.92 -3.34 5.56
C LEU A 89 -5.43 -3.15 6.99
N SER A 90 -6.59 -3.72 7.33
CA SER A 90 -7.12 -3.79 8.71
C SER A 90 -6.11 -4.43 9.68
N ALA A 91 -5.63 -5.64 9.37
CA ALA A 91 -4.65 -6.35 10.21
C ALA A 91 -3.33 -5.57 10.35
N PHE A 92 -2.81 -5.03 9.25
CA PHE A 92 -1.60 -4.21 9.24
C PHE A 92 -1.75 -2.94 10.10
N MET A 93 -2.85 -2.20 9.94
CA MET A 93 -3.11 -1.00 10.75
C MET A 93 -3.28 -1.33 12.24
N SER A 94 -3.89 -2.46 12.56
CA SER A 94 -4.03 -2.93 13.94
C SER A 94 -2.69 -3.29 14.59
N GLN A 95 -1.77 -3.91 13.84
CA GLN A 95 -0.40 -4.16 14.30
C GLN A 95 0.38 -2.85 14.43
N TRP A 96 0.42 -2.05 13.36
CA TRP A 96 1.20 -0.81 13.28
C TRP A 96 0.79 0.23 14.35
N GLN A 97 -0.50 0.41 14.61
CA GLN A 97 -0.93 1.31 15.69
C GLN A 97 -0.45 0.82 17.07
N THR A 98 -0.42 -0.50 17.28
CA THR A 98 0.05 -1.11 18.53
C THR A 98 1.56 -0.91 18.70
N GLU A 99 2.34 -1.15 17.64
CA GLU A 99 3.80 -0.93 17.61
C GLU A 99 4.17 0.55 17.84
N MET A 100 3.40 1.48 17.28
CA MET A 100 3.57 2.92 17.48
C MET A 100 2.99 3.43 18.81
N ASN A 101 2.32 2.57 19.61
CA ASN A 101 1.56 2.92 20.81
C ASN A 101 0.55 4.07 20.57
N GLN A 102 -0.19 3.98 19.46
CA GLN A 102 -1.20 4.93 18.99
C GLN A 102 -2.55 4.24 18.77
N THR A 103 -3.59 5.02 18.44
CA THR A 103 -4.92 4.50 18.11
C THR A 103 -5.52 5.24 16.93
N TYR A 104 -6.06 4.48 15.99
CA TYR A 104 -6.68 4.94 14.75
C TYR A 104 -8.06 4.30 14.58
N SER A 105 -9.02 5.08 14.11
CA SER A 105 -10.28 4.58 13.56
C SER A 105 -10.20 4.67 12.03
N GLY A 106 -10.63 3.64 11.31
CA GLY A 106 -10.46 3.58 9.87
C GLY A 106 -11.57 2.87 9.10
N THR A 107 -11.80 3.31 7.88
CA THR A 107 -12.85 2.76 6.99
C THR A 107 -12.56 1.33 6.55
N TYR A 108 -11.31 0.87 6.67
CA TYR A 108 -10.92 -0.53 6.43
C TYR A 108 -11.61 -1.50 7.41
N ASP A 109 -11.95 -1.05 8.62
CA ASP A 109 -12.73 -1.79 9.62
C ASP A 109 -14.25 -1.47 9.54
N GLY A 110 -14.71 -0.88 8.43
CA GLY A 110 -16.09 -0.41 8.27
C GLY A 110 -16.47 0.76 9.18
N GLN A 111 -15.50 1.35 9.90
CA GLN A 111 -15.75 2.48 10.79
C GLN A 111 -15.98 3.77 10.00
N LYS A 112 -16.59 4.76 10.66
CA LYS A 112 -16.82 6.11 10.10
C LYS A 112 -15.99 7.16 10.86
N PRO A 113 -14.66 7.21 10.66
CA PRO A 113 -13.80 8.10 11.41
C PRO A 113 -14.13 9.57 11.15
N ASP A 114 -14.03 10.40 12.20
CA ASP A 114 -14.21 11.85 12.12
C ASP A 114 -12.88 12.59 12.17
N TYR A 115 -12.72 13.59 11.30
CA TYR A 115 -11.62 14.55 11.34
C TYR A 115 -12.17 15.96 11.51
N TYR A 116 -12.29 16.43 12.76
CA TYR A 116 -12.79 17.77 13.11
C TYR A 116 -14.18 18.09 12.52
N GLY A 117 -15.12 17.15 12.60
CA GLY A 117 -16.46 17.30 12.01
C GLY A 117 -16.51 16.93 10.52
N ILE A 118 -15.46 16.33 9.96
CA ILE A 118 -15.43 15.71 8.63
C ILE A 118 -15.50 14.18 8.82
N SER A 119 -16.71 13.62 8.74
CA SER A 119 -16.92 12.17 8.79
C SER A 119 -16.59 11.52 7.45
N PHE A 120 -15.72 10.52 7.47
CA PHE A 120 -15.38 9.66 6.33
C PHE A 120 -16.12 8.31 6.41
N PRO A 121 -16.41 7.65 5.28
CA PRO A 121 -16.19 8.12 3.90
C PRO A 121 -17.22 9.17 3.44
N THR A 122 -18.24 9.46 4.25
CA THR A 122 -19.38 10.34 3.94
C THR A 122 -19.02 11.64 3.21
N ALA A 123 -17.97 12.35 3.65
CA ALA A 123 -17.53 13.63 3.09
C ALA A 123 -16.82 13.53 1.71
N LEU A 124 -16.39 12.34 1.32
CA LEU A 124 -15.94 12.04 -0.05
C LEU A 124 -17.14 11.58 -0.90
N GLU A 125 -17.99 10.71 -0.34
CA GLU A 125 -19.18 10.15 -1.01
C GLU A 125 -20.20 11.22 -1.43
N ASN A 126 -20.39 12.25 -0.62
CA ASN A 126 -21.33 13.34 -0.90
C ASN A 126 -20.70 14.57 -1.59
N GLY A 127 -19.42 14.49 -1.99
CA GLY A 127 -18.72 15.60 -2.66
C GLY A 127 -18.38 16.81 -1.77
N ARG A 128 -18.57 16.76 -0.44
CA ARG A 128 -18.21 17.87 0.48
C ARG A 128 -16.75 18.32 0.35
N LEU A 129 -15.85 17.42 -0.04
CA LEU A 129 -14.42 17.70 -0.21
C LEU A 129 -14.01 18.00 -1.67
N SER A 130 -14.96 18.10 -2.60
CA SER A 130 -14.68 18.46 -4.01
C SER A 130 -14.07 19.85 -4.11
N GLY A 131 -12.88 19.95 -4.73
CA GLY A 131 -12.12 21.20 -4.86
C GLY A 131 -11.25 21.57 -3.63
N HIS A 132 -11.54 20.98 -2.46
CA HIS A 132 -10.90 21.30 -1.18
C HIS A 132 -9.71 20.41 -0.81
N ILE A 133 -9.42 19.35 -1.56
CA ILE A 133 -8.26 18.49 -1.33
C ILE A 133 -7.05 19.00 -2.11
N LYS A 134 -5.92 19.16 -1.43
CA LYS A 134 -4.65 19.53 -2.05
C LYS A 134 -3.56 18.53 -1.72
N PHE A 135 -2.91 17.96 -2.74
CA PHE A 135 -1.72 17.11 -2.56
C PHE A 135 -0.49 17.94 -2.94
N ASP A 136 0.49 18.02 -2.04
CA ASP A 136 1.75 18.73 -2.28
C ASP A 136 1.50 20.19 -2.76
N ASN A 137 0.57 20.84 -2.06
CA ASN A 137 -0.03 22.16 -2.32
C ASN A 137 -0.81 22.34 -3.65
N GLN A 138 -0.95 21.31 -4.50
CA GLN A 138 -1.72 21.37 -5.74
C GLN A 138 -3.17 20.92 -5.52
N ASN A 139 -4.14 21.63 -6.11
CA ASN A 139 -5.55 21.22 -6.09
C ASN A 139 -5.71 19.84 -6.77
N THR A 140 -6.26 18.87 -6.03
CA THR A 140 -6.32 17.47 -6.45
C THR A 140 -7.73 16.92 -6.28
N THR A 141 -8.36 16.55 -7.40
CA THR A 141 -9.60 15.77 -7.36
C THR A 141 -9.27 14.33 -6.97
N VAL A 142 -10.02 13.78 -6.01
CA VAL A 142 -9.96 12.37 -5.60
C VAL A 142 -11.38 11.79 -5.62
N GLU A 143 -11.48 10.47 -5.77
CA GLU A 143 -12.76 9.75 -5.75
C GLU A 143 -12.71 8.64 -4.70
N TRP A 144 -13.80 8.44 -3.96
CA TRP A 144 -13.94 7.32 -3.04
C TRP A 144 -14.26 6.04 -3.80
N SER A 145 -13.34 5.08 -3.77
CA SER A 145 -13.46 3.82 -4.51
C SER A 145 -12.86 2.68 -3.68
N PRO A 146 -13.54 2.24 -2.60
CA PRO A 146 -13.05 1.21 -1.66
C PRO A 146 -12.94 -0.20 -2.28
N ASN A 147 -13.22 -0.35 -3.58
CA ASN A 147 -13.03 -1.58 -4.35
C ASN A 147 -12.16 -1.36 -5.61
N ALA A 148 -11.46 -0.21 -5.73
CA ALA A 148 -10.69 0.21 -6.91
C ALA A 148 -11.38 -0.03 -8.26
N ASN A 149 -12.70 0.21 -8.30
CA ASN A 149 -13.59 -0.07 -9.43
C ASN A 149 -13.86 1.17 -10.32
N SER A 150 -13.24 2.31 -9.98
CA SER A 150 -13.32 3.55 -10.75
C SER A 150 -12.29 3.61 -11.89
N SER A 151 -12.49 4.52 -12.84
CA SER A 151 -11.47 4.97 -13.80
C SER A 151 -10.73 6.25 -13.37
N ALA A 152 -11.10 6.86 -12.24
CA ALA A 152 -10.47 8.08 -11.74
C ALA A 152 -8.96 7.89 -11.47
N LYS A 153 -8.18 8.96 -11.65
CA LYS A 153 -6.73 8.95 -11.40
C LYS A 153 -6.36 8.72 -9.93
N ASN A 154 -7.18 9.20 -9.00
CA ASN A 154 -6.85 9.29 -7.58
C ASN A 154 -7.95 8.60 -6.76
N GLN A 155 -7.80 7.30 -6.52
CA GLN A 155 -8.85 6.46 -5.93
C GLN A 155 -8.56 6.21 -4.44
N VAL A 156 -9.30 6.88 -3.55
CA VAL A 156 -9.19 6.66 -2.10
C VAL A 156 -9.82 5.30 -1.79
N LEU A 157 -8.98 4.38 -1.32
CA LEU A 157 -9.36 2.99 -1.00
C LEU A 157 -9.77 2.86 0.48
N ALA A 158 -9.08 3.61 1.35
CA ALA A 158 -9.40 3.68 2.78
C ALA A 158 -8.93 5.01 3.39
N VAL A 159 -9.54 5.36 4.52
CA VAL A 159 -9.19 6.52 5.35
C VAL A 159 -8.92 6.06 6.78
N ALA A 160 -7.92 6.64 7.44
CA ALA A 160 -7.68 6.48 8.88
C ALA A 160 -7.58 7.82 9.58
N VAL A 161 -8.14 7.94 10.79
CA VAL A 161 -7.93 9.09 11.68
C VAL A 161 -7.44 8.62 13.05
N GLY A 162 -6.36 9.22 13.53
CA GLY A 162 -5.83 9.02 14.87
C GLY A 162 -5.50 10.35 15.56
N GLN A 163 -4.91 10.28 16.75
CA GLN A 163 -4.47 11.44 17.53
C GLN A 163 -2.93 11.54 17.54
N THR A 164 -2.39 12.75 17.41
CA THR A 164 -0.92 12.99 17.43
C THR A 164 -0.38 13.42 18.79
N SER A 165 -1.26 13.70 19.75
CA SER A 165 -0.90 14.24 21.07
C SER A 165 -1.75 13.64 22.18
N SER A 166 -1.14 13.37 23.33
CA SER A 166 -1.79 12.75 24.50
C SER A 166 -2.90 13.59 25.14
N ASN A 167 -3.04 14.86 24.75
CA ASN A 167 -4.15 15.73 25.13
C ASN A 167 -5.40 15.56 24.22
N GLY A 168 -5.31 14.71 23.17
CA GLY A 168 -6.42 14.30 22.32
C GLY A 168 -6.93 15.32 21.30
N TYR A 169 -6.46 16.57 21.35
CA TYR A 169 -6.95 17.64 20.47
C TYR A 169 -6.39 17.56 19.04
N ASN A 170 -5.11 17.22 18.87
CA ASN A 170 -4.50 17.19 17.54
C ASN A 170 -4.77 15.83 16.86
N ARG A 171 -5.36 15.88 15.67
CA ARG A 171 -5.68 14.71 14.83
C ARG A 171 -4.76 14.60 13.62
N ILE A 172 -4.55 13.37 13.18
CA ILE A 172 -3.84 13.01 11.94
C ILE A 172 -4.76 12.19 11.04
N LEU A 173 -4.81 12.55 9.77
CA LEU A 173 -5.66 11.95 8.74
C LEU A 173 -4.77 11.29 7.68
N TYR A 174 -4.93 9.98 7.46
CA TYR A 174 -4.26 9.25 6.38
C TYR A 174 -5.25 8.86 5.29
N LEU A 175 -4.87 9.07 4.03
CA LEU A 175 -5.55 8.53 2.85
C LEU A 175 -4.69 7.44 2.21
N PHE A 176 -5.24 6.23 2.15
CA PHE A 176 -4.68 5.12 1.38
C PHE A 176 -5.24 5.19 -0.04
N ILE A 177 -4.39 5.51 -1.02
CA ILE A 177 -4.83 5.89 -2.36
C ILE A 177 -4.13 5.06 -3.44
N ALA A 178 -4.89 4.65 -4.46
CA ALA A 178 -4.32 4.28 -5.75
C ALA A 178 -4.26 5.54 -6.63
N GLN A 179 -3.06 6.12 -6.74
CA GLN A 179 -2.78 7.26 -7.62
C GLN A 179 -2.16 6.74 -8.92
N GLU A 180 -2.86 6.91 -10.04
CA GLU A 180 -2.50 6.40 -11.36
C GLU A 180 -2.11 4.91 -11.34
N LYS A 181 -2.86 4.13 -10.56
CA LYS A 181 -2.68 2.69 -10.26
C LYS A 181 -1.45 2.34 -9.40
N GLN A 182 -0.70 3.32 -8.89
CA GLN A 182 0.36 3.12 -7.90
C GLN A 182 -0.17 3.31 -6.47
N PRO A 183 0.26 2.51 -5.48
CA PRO A 183 -0.09 2.72 -4.09
C PRO A 183 0.65 3.92 -3.50
N LYS A 184 -0.08 4.83 -2.86
CA LYS A 184 0.48 5.89 -2.03
C LYS A 184 -0.29 6.02 -0.71
N VAL A 185 0.39 6.56 0.30
CA VAL A 185 -0.23 6.98 1.56
C VAL A 185 0.01 8.48 1.73
N TYR A 186 -1.06 9.26 1.68
CA TYR A 186 -1.04 10.70 1.92
C TYR A 186 -1.43 11.01 3.37
N VAL A 187 -0.85 12.05 3.95
CA VAL A 187 -1.08 12.46 5.35
C VAL A 187 -1.46 13.93 5.45
N SER A 188 -2.49 14.25 6.25
CA SER A 188 -2.85 15.60 6.64
C SER A 188 -2.84 15.78 8.16
N GLN A 189 -2.42 16.97 8.57
CA GLN A 189 -2.55 17.49 9.94
C GLN A 189 -3.19 18.90 9.90
N THR A 190 -4.02 19.18 8.89
CA THR A 190 -4.69 20.48 8.73
C THR A 190 -5.75 20.68 9.82
N THR A 191 -5.54 21.64 10.72
CA THR A 191 -6.42 21.90 11.87
C THR A 191 -7.58 22.85 11.58
N ASN A 192 -7.52 23.62 10.50
CA ASN A 192 -8.45 24.73 10.23
C ASN A 192 -8.43 25.17 8.77
N GLY A 193 -9.52 25.79 8.32
CA GLY A 193 -9.76 26.17 6.92
C GLY A 193 -10.73 25.20 6.25
N GLU A 194 -11.13 25.52 5.02
CA GLU A 194 -12.00 24.67 4.19
C GLU A 194 -11.20 23.58 3.47
N ASP A 195 -9.95 23.91 3.12
CA ASP A 195 -9.05 23.03 2.37
C ASP A 195 -8.28 22.06 3.26
N LEU A 196 -8.20 20.78 2.87
CA LEU A 196 -7.33 19.78 3.47
C LEU A 196 -6.02 19.67 2.67
N TYR A 197 -4.91 20.05 3.31
CA TYR A 197 -3.56 19.94 2.75
C TYR A 197 -2.95 18.59 3.12
N PHE A 198 -2.54 17.82 2.12
CA PHE A 198 -1.83 16.56 2.27
C PHE A 198 -0.43 16.64 1.67
N THR A 199 0.51 15.91 2.25
CA THR A 199 1.76 15.49 1.60
C THR A 199 1.82 13.98 1.55
N GLU A 200 2.66 13.40 0.70
CA GLU A 200 2.98 11.97 0.83
C GLU A 200 3.59 11.71 2.22
N THR A 201 3.28 10.57 2.85
CA THR A 201 3.79 10.29 4.19
C THR A 201 5.29 9.94 4.16
N GLN A 202 6.00 10.38 5.19
CA GLN A 202 7.40 10.02 5.45
C GLN A 202 7.52 8.80 6.37
N ASN A 203 6.41 8.23 6.84
CA ASN A 203 6.40 6.98 7.62
C ASN A 203 6.58 5.79 6.67
N THR A 204 7.80 5.23 6.59
CA THR A 204 8.13 4.12 5.69
C THR A 204 7.27 2.89 5.92
N ALA A 205 7.01 2.50 7.18
CA ALA A 205 6.17 1.35 7.49
C ALA A 205 4.77 1.44 6.85
N LEU A 206 4.13 2.62 6.88
CA LEU A 206 2.85 2.85 6.19
C LEU A 206 2.97 2.76 4.67
N LYS A 207 4.04 3.29 4.07
CA LYS A 207 4.27 3.22 2.61
C LYS A 207 4.48 1.78 2.16
N ASP A 208 5.39 1.08 2.84
CA ASP A 208 5.89 -0.22 2.45
C ASP A 208 4.83 -1.30 2.72
N GLY A 209 4.17 -1.26 3.89
CA GLY A 209 3.06 -2.15 4.22
C GLY A 209 1.86 -1.98 3.29
N PHE A 210 1.42 -0.74 3.01
CA PHE A 210 0.35 -0.52 2.04
C PHE A 210 0.76 -0.94 0.61
N SER A 211 2.01 -0.71 0.21
CA SER A 211 2.54 -1.14 -1.09
C SER A 211 2.59 -2.67 -1.21
N GLN A 212 3.03 -3.40 -0.19
CA GLN A 212 3.00 -4.86 -0.14
C GLN A 212 1.57 -5.38 -0.33
N ILE A 213 0.62 -4.89 0.48
CA ILE A 213 -0.79 -5.28 0.42
C ILE A 213 -1.42 -4.94 -0.94
N TYR A 214 -1.13 -3.75 -1.48
CA TYR A 214 -1.66 -3.32 -2.77
C TYR A 214 -1.09 -4.13 -3.94
N ASN A 215 0.16 -4.57 -3.89
CA ASN A 215 0.73 -5.45 -4.91
C ASN A 215 0.31 -6.91 -4.71
N GLY A 216 0.09 -7.35 -3.46
CA GLY A 216 -0.23 -8.73 -3.09
C GLY A 216 1.00 -9.55 -2.73
N ASN A 217 2.03 -8.90 -2.15
CA ASN A 217 3.27 -9.49 -1.67
C ASN A 217 3.22 -9.74 -0.16
#